data_AF-A0A7J0BYB6-F1
#
_entry.id   AF-A0A7J0BYB6-F1
#
_cell.length_a   1.000
_cell.length_b   1.000
_cell.length_c   1.000
_cell.angle_alpha   90.00
_cell.angle_beta   90.00
_cell.angle_gamma   90.00
#
_symmetry.space_group_name_H-M   'P 1'
#
loop_
_entity.id
_entity.type
_entity.pdbx_description
1 polymer ?
#
loop_
_entity_poly.entity_id
_entity_poly.type
_entity_poly.pdbx_seq_one_letter_code
_entity_poly.pdbx_strand_id
1 'polypeptide(L)'
;MTKRAVPLLIILTALGSGCAVRPVPVVPPAPVVLRTVLCPAPVRPVLPSVNGNLPFDAPENLTVLLERDDTYRAYAEGLEAAVECYSAQTEND
;
A
#
# COMPACT_ATOMS: atom_id res chain seq x y z
N MET A 1 1.38 16.33 -71.82
CA MET A 1 2.32 15.88 -70.76
C MET A 1 1.64 15.19 -69.57
N THR A 2 0.43 14.63 -69.73
CA THR A 2 -0.37 14.07 -68.63
C THR A 2 -0.32 12.55 -68.48
N LYS A 3 0.12 11.81 -69.51
CA LYS A 3 0.06 10.33 -69.54
C LYS A 3 1.02 9.63 -68.56
N ARG A 4 2.12 10.28 -68.15
CA ARG A 4 3.11 9.73 -67.21
C ARG A 4 2.88 10.16 -65.75
N ALA A 5 2.06 11.20 -65.53
CA ALA A 5 1.76 11.70 -64.20
C ALA A 5 0.76 10.79 -63.47
N VAL A 6 -0.22 10.25 -64.20
CA VAL A 6 -1.26 9.36 -63.67
C VAL A 6 -0.72 8.08 -63.01
N PRO A 7 0.16 7.28 -63.64
CA PRO A 7 0.69 6.09 -62.98
C PRO A 7 1.55 6.42 -61.75
N LEU A 8 2.26 7.54 -61.79
CA LEU A 8 3.07 8.00 -60.67
C LEU A 8 2.20 8.39 -59.47
N LEU A 9 1.08 9.06 -59.73
CA LEU A 9 0.10 9.47 -58.72
C LEU A 9 -0.59 8.27 -58.07
N ILE A 10 -0.92 7.24 -58.86
CA ILE A 10 -1.50 5.98 -58.36
C ILE A 10 -0.52 5.25 -57.43
N ILE A 11 0.76 5.16 -57.81
CA ILE A 11 1.80 4.54 -56.97
C ILE A 11 1.98 5.32 -55.67
N LEU A 12 2.03 6.65 -55.71
CA LEU A 12 2.13 7.50 -54.52
C LEU A 12 0.93 7.34 -53.58
N THR A 13 -0.29 7.23 -54.10
CA THR A 13 -1.49 6.97 -53.27
C THR A 13 -1.52 5.55 -52.71
N ALA A 14 -0.99 4.56 -53.44
CA ALA A 14 -0.92 3.17 -52.97
C ALA A 14 0.11 3.01 -51.85
N LEU A 15 1.28 3.67 -51.94
CA LEU A 15 2.28 3.66 -50.88
C LEU A 15 1.86 4.53 -49.67
N GLY A 16 1.07 5.58 -49.88
CA GLY A 16 0.53 6.46 -48.83
C GLY A 16 -0.74 5.94 -48.14
N SER A 17 -1.39 4.90 -48.69
CA SER A 17 -2.60 4.27 -48.14
C SER A 17 -2.29 3.14 -47.16
N GLY A 18 -1.15 3.23 -46.45
CA GLY A 18 -0.97 2.43 -45.25
C GLY A 18 -2.09 2.79 -44.29
N CYS A 19 -2.98 1.84 -43.99
CA CYS A 19 -3.93 1.96 -42.90
C CYS A 19 -3.12 2.27 -41.64
N ALA A 20 -3.02 3.55 -41.28
CA ALA A 20 -2.56 3.92 -39.96
C ALA A 20 -3.56 3.24 -39.02
N VAL A 21 -3.13 2.14 -38.40
CA VAL A 21 -3.86 1.52 -37.31
C VAL A 21 -4.06 2.64 -36.32
N ARG A 22 -5.29 3.14 -36.22
CA ARG A 22 -5.65 4.14 -35.23
C ARG A 22 -5.12 3.58 -33.91
N PRO A 23 -4.22 4.27 -33.20
CA PRO A 23 -3.81 3.79 -31.89
C PRO A 23 -5.09 3.64 -31.10
N VAL A 24 -5.45 2.40 -30.79
CA VAL A 24 -6.58 2.10 -29.92
C VAL A 24 -6.27 2.88 -28.65
N PRO A 25 -7.16 3.80 -28.20
CA PRO A 25 -6.93 4.50 -26.96
C PRO A 25 -6.67 3.45 -25.90
N VAL A 26 -5.47 3.43 -25.34
CA VAL A 26 -5.15 2.58 -24.20
C VAL A 26 -5.96 3.17 -23.05
N VAL A 27 -7.19 2.68 -22.89
CA VAL A 27 -8.00 3.00 -21.73
C VAL A 27 -7.27 2.34 -20.56
N PRO A 28 -6.73 3.12 -19.60
CA PRO A 28 -6.12 2.52 -18.43
C PRO A 28 -7.18 1.65 -17.74
N PRO A 29 -6.79 0.49 -17.20
CA PRO A 29 -7.74 -0.34 -16.47
C PRO A 29 -8.42 0.50 -15.39
N ALA A 30 -9.73 0.27 -15.20
CA ALA A 30 -10.48 0.96 -14.16
C ALA A 30 -9.79 0.75 -12.80
N PRO A 31 -9.73 1.78 -11.93
CA PRO A 31 -9.09 1.64 -10.63
C PRO A 31 -9.80 0.56 -9.82
N VAL A 32 -9.04 -0.38 -9.26
CA VAL A 32 -9.54 -1.36 -8.32
C VAL A 32 -9.78 -0.65 -7.00
N VAL A 33 -11.05 -0.55 -6.59
CA VAL A 33 -11.42 0.01 -5.29
C VAL A 33 -11.41 -1.12 -4.27
N LEU A 34 -10.31 -1.28 -3.54
CA LEU A 34 -10.25 -2.18 -2.40
C LEU A 34 -11.18 -1.66 -1.29
N ARG A 35 -12.12 -2.49 -0.87
CA ARG A 35 -12.94 -2.23 0.33
C ARG A 35 -12.29 -2.90 1.52
N THR A 36 -11.37 -2.20 2.17
CA THR A 36 -10.76 -2.73 3.40
C THR A 36 -11.72 -2.58 4.58
N VAL A 37 -11.79 -3.62 5.39
CA VAL A 37 -12.39 -3.58 6.72
C VAL A 37 -11.37 -2.99 7.68
N LEU A 38 -11.82 -2.08 8.54
CA LEU A 38 -10.96 -1.50 9.58
C LEU A 38 -10.56 -2.60 10.57
N CYS A 39 -9.27 -2.91 10.64
CA CYS A 39 -8.75 -3.86 11.63
C CYS A 39 -8.65 -3.19 13.02
N PRO A 40 -9.01 -3.91 14.09
CA PRO A 40 -8.92 -3.38 15.44
C PRO A 40 -7.45 -3.22 15.84
N ALA A 41 -7.09 -2.03 16.31
CA ALA A 41 -5.78 -1.75 16.88
C ALA A 41 -5.92 -1.42 18.37
N PRO A 42 -4.99 -1.88 19.23
CA PRO A 42 -5.03 -1.54 20.65
C PRO A 42 -4.78 -0.04 20.86
N VAL A 43 -5.39 0.52 21.90
CA VAL A 43 -5.10 1.88 22.35
C VAL A 43 -3.75 1.89 23.07
N ARG A 44 -2.97 2.96 22.90
CA ARG A 44 -1.71 3.14 23.64
C ARG A 44 -1.97 3.08 25.16
N PRO A 45 -1.29 2.18 25.89
CA PRO A 45 -1.51 2.05 27.33
C PRO A 45 -0.93 3.25 28.09
N VAL A 46 -1.58 3.59 29.20
CA VAL A 46 -0.99 4.48 30.22
C VAL A 46 -0.15 3.62 31.15
N LEU A 47 1.10 4.02 31.36
CA LEU A 47 2.03 3.23 32.15
C LEU A 47 2.14 3.74 33.58
N PRO A 48 2.34 2.82 34.55
CA PRO A 48 2.67 3.23 35.90
C PRO A 48 4.01 3.98 35.92
N SER A 49 4.09 4.97 36.81
CA SER A 49 5.26 5.84 36.97
C SER A 49 6.27 5.22 37.91
N VAL A 50 7.55 5.32 37.55
CA VAL A 50 8.67 4.90 38.40
C VAL A 50 8.93 5.98 39.46
N ASN A 51 9.23 5.59 40.70
CA ASN A 51 9.55 6.53 41.76
C ASN A 51 10.99 7.03 41.62
N GLY A 52 11.17 8.28 41.19
CA GLY A 52 12.48 8.90 41.01
C GLY A 52 13.26 9.19 42.29
N ASN A 53 12.63 9.03 43.47
CA ASN A 53 13.30 9.18 44.77
C ASN A 53 13.91 7.87 45.28
N LEU A 54 13.65 6.74 44.62
CA LEU A 54 14.19 5.43 44.99
C LEU A 54 15.26 4.99 43.97
N PRO A 55 16.22 4.15 44.39
CA PRO A 55 17.10 3.45 43.46
C PRO A 55 16.31 2.70 42.36
N PHE A 56 16.93 2.54 41.20
CA PHE A 56 16.31 1.83 40.07
C PHE A 56 15.96 0.38 40.41
N ASP A 57 16.81 -0.28 41.18
CA ASP A 57 16.71 -1.68 41.63
C ASP A 57 15.97 -1.83 42.97
N ALA A 58 15.38 -0.75 43.50
CA ALA A 58 14.48 -0.85 44.62
C ALA A 58 13.30 -1.78 44.27
N PRO A 59 12.88 -2.70 45.17
CA PRO A 59 11.82 -3.68 44.88
C PRO A 59 10.54 -3.06 44.32
N GLU A 60 10.19 -1.85 44.77
CA GLU A 60 9.03 -1.10 44.31
C GLU A 60 9.18 -0.67 42.84
N ASN A 61 10.35 -0.14 42.46
CA ASN A 61 10.64 0.28 41.09
C ASN A 61 10.76 -0.93 40.16
N LEU A 62 11.37 -2.03 40.62
CA LEU A 62 11.45 -3.27 39.85
C LEU A 62 10.06 -3.82 39.51
N THR A 63 9.13 -3.82 40.48
CA THR A 63 7.76 -4.28 40.25
C THR A 63 7.05 -3.44 39.19
N VAL A 64 7.16 -2.11 39.28
CA VAL A 64 6.61 -1.18 38.28
C VAL A 64 7.21 -1.42 36.88
N LEU A 65 8.51 -1.71 36.80
CA LEU A 65 9.19 -1.96 35.53
C LEU A 65 8.73 -3.27 34.89
N LEU A 66 8.54 -4.33 35.68
CA LEU A 66 7.99 -5.60 35.19
C LEU A 66 6.56 -5.42 34.68
N GLU A 67 5.70 -4.68 35.41
CA GLU A 67 4.35 -4.38 34.97
C GLU A 67 4.33 -3.58 33.64
N ARG A 68 5.26 -2.63 33.48
CA ARG A 68 5.42 -1.88 32.22
C ARG A 68 5.84 -2.77 31.07
N ASP A 69 6.75 -3.71 31.30
CA ASP A 69 7.21 -4.67 30.29
C ASP A 69 6.07 -5.56 29.81
N ASP A 70 5.30 -6.15 30.74
CA ASP A 70 4.13 -6.97 30.42
C ASP A 70 3.07 -6.18 29.65
N THR A 71 2.80 -4.94 30.07
CA THR A 71 1.86 -4.05 29.39
C THR A 71 2.32 -3.73 27.96
N TYR A 72 3.61 -3.49 27.75
CA TYR A 72 4.15 -3.23 26.42
C TYR A 72 4.15 -4.46 25.52
N ARG A 73 4.44 -5.65 26.07
CA ARG A 73 4.39 -6.90 25.32
C ARG A 73 2.98 -7.16 24.79
N ALA A 74 1.96 -7.04 25.65
CA ALA A 74 0.56 -7.18 25.24
C ALA A 74 0.14 -6.13 24.19
N TYR A 75 0.62 -4.88 24.33
CA TYR A 75 0.36 -3.84 23.34
C TYR A 75 1.02 -4.15 21.98
N ALA A 76 2.25 -4.69 21.98
CA ALA A 76 2.95 -5.10 20.76
C ALA A 76 2.22 -6.25 20.06
N GLU A 77 1.83 -7.29 20.81
CA GLU A 77 1.03 -8.41 20.27
C GLU A 77 -0.27 -7.93 19.62
N GLY A 78 -0.97 -6.97 20.24
CA GLY A 78 -2.16 -6.38 19.67
C GLY A 78 -1.90 -5.57 18.38
N LEU A 79 -0.75 -4.88 18.29
CA LEU A 79 -0.35 -4.20 17.06
C LEU A 79 0.03 -5.18 15.94
N GLU A 80 0.74 -6.26 16.28
CA GLU A 80 1.07 -7.34 15.34
C GLU A 80 -0.19 -7.97 14.77
N ALA A 81 -1.18 -8.28 15.62
CA ALA A 81 -2.48 -8.79 15.19
C ALA A 81 -3.22 -7.83 14.25
N ALA A 82 -3.13 -6.52 14.51
CA ALA A 82 -3.72 -5.50 13.63
C ALA A 82 -3.04 -5.47 12.25
N VAL A 83 -1.71 -5.61 12.20
CA VAL A 83 -0.95 -5.71 10.95
C VAL A 83 -1.31 -6.99 10.19
N GLU A 84 -1.34 -8.14 10.86
CA GLU A 84 -1.72 -9.43 10.27
C GLU A 84 -3.11 -9.38 9.65
N CYS A 85 -4.08 -8.75 10.34
CA CYS A 85 -5.43 -8.55 9.81
C CYS A 85 -5.44 -7.74 8.51
N TYR A 86 -4.63 -6.70 8.37
CA TYR A 86 -4.54 -5.94 7.11
C TYR A 86 -3.82 -6.73 6.02
N SER A 87 -2.75 -7.44 6.35
CA SER A 87 -2.03 -8.30 5.40
C SER A 87 -2.94 -9.37 4.81
N ALA A 88 -3.75 -10.03 5.64
CA ALA A 88 -4.72 -11.03 5.20
C ALA A 88 -5.78 -10.46 4.24
N GLN A 89 -6.12 -9.17 4.34
CA GLN A 89 -7.04 -8.55 3.38
C GLN A 89 -6.40 -8.31 2.02
N THR A 90 -5.08 -8.11 1.96
CA THR A 90 -4.36 -7.87 0.71
C THR A 90 -3.93 -9.15 0.00
N GLU A 91 -3.83 -10.27 0.70
CA GLU A 91 -3.48 -11.58 0.12
C GLU A 91 -4.68 -12.33 -0.50
N ASN A 92 -5.91 -11.93 -0.16
CA ASN A 92 -7.14 -12.56 -0.66
C ASN A 92 -7.75 -11.86 -1.90
N ASP A 93 -7.05 -10.87 -2.47
CA ASP A 93 -7.39 -10.21 -3.75
C ASP A 93 -6.58 -10.82 -4.91
#